data_AF-A0A368FCF6-F1
#
_entry.id   AF-A0A368FCF6-F1
#
_cell.length_a   1.000
_cell.length_b   1.000
_cell.length_c   1.000
_cell.angle_alpha   90.00
_cell.angle_beta   90.00
_cell.angle_gamma   90.00
#
_symmetry.space_group_name_H-M   'P 1'
#
loop_
_entity.id
_entity.type
_entity.pdbx_description
1 polymer ?
#
loop_
_entity_poly.entity_id
_entity_poly.type
_entity_poly.pdbx_seq_one_letter_code
_entity_poly.pdbx_strand_id
1 'polypeptide(L)'
;MEIDKRRKLKGETEFLGSLLQILLNFIAMLEKIQYERKFESDGFAVVLKTFTSNVMDVIRNKFGGTDNAFYAEDLFHLSKYGNSIFAIHLWNSLFDPVGHRGFGVNFSDTSVTLKCPSKPIFGDHSVLKL
;
A
#
# COMPACT_ATOMS: atom_id res chain seq x y z
N MET A 1 -9.70 19.49 33.90
CA MET A 1 -10.21 18.45 32.97
C MET A 1 -9.88 18.74 31.50
N GLU A 2 -10.00 19.99 31.02
CA GLU A 2 -9.73 20.31 29.61
C GLU A 2 -8.23 20.33 29.23
N ILE A 3 -7.37 20.84 30.11
CA ILE A 3 -5.90 20.86 29.91
C ILE A 3 -5.33 19.44 29.81
N ASP A 4 -5.87 18.51 30.59
CA ASP A 4 -5.45 17.11 30.61
C ASP A 4 -5.84 16.38 29.31
N LYS A 5 -7.06 16.63 28.80
CA LYS A 5 -7.48 16.17 27.47
C LYS A 5 -6.57 16.69 26.36
N ARG A 6 -6.19 17.99 26.40
CA ARG A 6 -5.29 18.58 25.40
C ARG A 6 -3.87 17.99 25.48
N ARG A 7 -3.36 17.72 26.68
CA ARG A 7 -2.06 17.04 26.86
C ARG A 7 -2.07 15.62 26.35
N LYS A 8 -3.14 14.87 26.63
CA LYS A 8 -3.32 13.49 26.12
C LYS A 8 -3.38 13.46 24.59
N LEU A 9 -4.21 14.31 23.99
CA LEU A 9 -4.31 14.45 22.52
C LEU A 9 -2.95 14.83 21.90
N LYS A 10 -2.22 15.76 22.50
CA LYS A 10 -0.89 16.14 22.05
C LYS A 10 0.08 14.95 22.08
N GLY A 11 0.09 14.18 23.16
CA GLY A 11 0.91 12.97 23.28
C GLY A 11 0.56 11.90 22.23
N GLU A 12 -0.74 11.68 21.97
CA GLU A 12 -1.20 10.76 20.92
C GLU A 12 -0.77 11.23 19.52
N THR A 13 -0.87 12.53 19.23
CA THR A 13 -0.40 13.08 17.94
C THR A 13 1.11 12.99 17.75
N GLU A 14 1.90 13.20 18.80
CA GLU A 14 3.36 13.06 18.75
C GLU A 14 3.79 11.60 18.54
N PHE A 15 3.09 10.66 19.20
CA PHE A 15 3.31 9.23 19.00
C PHE A 15 3.01 8.80 17.56
N LEU A 16 1.84 9.16 17.04
CA LEU A 16 1.45 8.84 15.66
C LEU A 16 2.39 9.47 14.63
N GLY A 17 2.84 10.71 14.87
CA GLY A 17 3.84 11.38 14.03
C GLY A 17 5.18 10.63 14.01
N SER A 18 5.62 10.14 15.17
CA SER A 18 6.85 9.35 15.27
C SER A 18 6.75 8.03 14.52
N LEU A 19 5.62 7.33 14.65
CA LEU A 19 5.36 6.08 13.93
C LEU A 19 5.34 6.30 12.40
N LEU A 20 4.68 7.38 11.96
CA LEU A 20 4.66 7.74 10.54
C LEU A 20 6.07 8.02 10.01
N GLN A 21 6.91 8.71 10.78
CA GLN A 21 8.29 8.97 10.39
C GLN A 21 9.10 7.68 10.23
N ILE A 22 8.93 6.71 11.13
CA ILE A 22 9.57 5.39 11.04
C ILE A 22 9.14 4.67 9.76
N LEU A 23 7.84 4.67 9.46
CA LEU A 23 7.29 4.05 8.25
C LEU A 23 7.86 4.69 6.98
N LEU A 24 7.90 6.03 6.90
CA LEU A 24 8.45 6.75 5.76
C LEU A 24 9.94 6.45 5.55
N ASN A 25 10.72 6.37 6.65
CA ASN A 25 12.14 6.00 6.58
C ASN A 25 12.33 4.56 6.08
N PHE A 26 11.46 3.64 6.50
CA PHE A 26 11.49 2.26 6.02
C PHE A 26 11.17 2.17 4.52
N ILE A 27 10.17 2.90 4.03
CA ILE A 27 9.85 2.96 2.59
C ILE A 27 11.03 3.54 1.79
N ALA A 28 11.65 4.62 2.27
CA ALA A 28 12.83 5.20 1.61
C ALA A 28 14.01 4.22 1.54
N MET A 29 14.21 3.40 2.58
CA MET A 29 15.21 2.34 2.57
C MET A 29 14.88 1.27 1.52
N LEU A 30 13.63 0.84 1.41
CA LEU A 30 13.19 -0.12 0.39
C LEU A 30 13.36 0.42 -1.03
N GLU A 31 13.05 1.71 -1.25
CA GLU A 31 13.28 2.37 -2.54
C GLU A 31 14.77 2.31 -2.90
N LYS A 32 15.66 2.59 -1.93
CA LYS A 32 17.11 2.48 -2.12
C LYS A 32 17.53 1.06 -2.51
N ILE A 33 17.00 0.04 -1.84
CA ILE A 33 17.30 -1.38 -2.16
C ILE A 33 16.92 -1.72 -3.61
N GLN A 34 15.76 -1.25 -4.07
CA GLN A 34 15.36 -1.41 -5.48
C GLN A 34 16.37 -0.73 -6.41
N TYR A 35 16.70 0.54 -6.17
CA TYR A 35 17.60 1.31 -7.04
C TYR A 35 19.05 0.81 -7.07
N GLU A 36 19.52 0.17 -6.00
CA GLU A 36 20.87 -0.41 -5.96
C GLU A 36 21.02 -1.61 -6.91
N ARG A 37 19.91 -2.24 -7.33
CA ARG A 37 19.86 -3.40 -8.26
C ARG A 37 20.77 -4.58 -7.90
N LYS A 38 21.36 -4.58 -6.70
CA LYS A 38 22.33 -5.56 -6.22
C LYS A 38 21.77 -6.98 -6.15
N PHE A 39 20.44 -7.10 -6.04
CA PHE A 39 19.72 -8.36 -5.91
C PHE A 39 19.06 -8.83 -7.22
N GLU A 40 19.28 -8.12 -8.32
CA GLU A 40 18.75 -8.52 -9.63
C GLU A 40 19.68 -9.53 -10.32
N SER A 41 19.09 -10.35 -11.20
CA SER A 41 19.80 -11.31 -12.04
C SER A 41 19.04 -11.58 -13.33
N ASP A 42 19.62 -12.38 -14.23
CA ASP A 42 18.92 -12.81 -15.44
C ASP A 42 17.67 -13.62 -15.08
N GLY A 43 16.49 -13.03 -15.32
CA GLY A 43 15.18 -13.63 -15.00
C GLY A 43 14.60 -13.25 -13.63
N PHE A 44 15.27 -12.39 -12.86
CA PHE A 44 14.77 -11.92 -11.57
C PHE A 44 14.96 -10.41 -11.41
N ALA A 45 13.87 -9.70 -11.11
CA ALA A 45 13.86 -8.27 -10.87
C ALA A 45 13.29 -7.97 -9.48
N VAL A 46 13.82 -6.94 -8.82
CA VAL A 46 13.26 -6.41 -7.58
C VAL A 46 12.41 -5.19 -7.90
N VAL A 47 11.12 -5.27 -7.62
CA VAL A 47 10.18 -4.17 -7.86
C VAL A 47 9.43 -3.86 -6.56
N LEU A 48 9.67 -2.68 -6.02
CA LEU A 48 8.93 -2.09 -4.93
C LEU A 48 7.60 -1.52 -5.45
N LYS A 49 6.51 -1.98 -4.84
CA LYS A 49 5.17 -1.44 -5.07
C LYS A 49 4.73 -0.63 -3.86
N THR A 50 4.66 0.69 -4.03
CA THR A 50 4.24 1.64 -2.97
C THR A 50 2.74 1.95 -3.04
N PHE A 51 1.90 1.01 -3.49
CA PHE A 51 0.46 1.24 -3.68
C PHE A 51 -0.32 1.52 -2.37
N THR A 52 0.29 1.25 -1.22
CA THR A 52 -0.26 1.49 0.12
C THR A 52 0.26 2.79 0.75
N SER A 53 1.18 3.52 0.10
CA SER A 53 1.82 4.69 0.70
C SER A 53 0.88 5.85 1.05
N ASN A 54 -0.33 5.84 0.48
CA ASN A 54 -1.34 6.88 0.68
C ASN A 54 -2.46 6.45 1.63
N VAL A 55 -2.36 5.26 2.26
CA VAL A 55 -3.32 4.81 3.28
C VAL A 55 -2.97 5.47 4.60
N MET A 56 -3.49 6.69 4.80
CA MET A 56 -3.23 7.52 5.98
C MET A 56 -4.40 7.58 6.96
N ASP A 57 -5.54 6.98 6.58
CA ASP A 57 -6.76 6.90 7.40
C ASP A 57 -7.33 5.47 7.36
N VAL A 58 -8.25 5.18 8.27
CA VAL A 58 -9.02 3.93 8.26
C VAL A 58 -9.83 3.81 6.98
N ILE A 59 -9.93 2.58 6.47
CA ILE A 59 -10.77 2.31 5.29
C ILE A 59 -12.22 2.55 5.67
N ARG A 60 -12.92 3.31 4.82
CA ARG A 60 -14.29 3.73 5.07
C ARG A 60 -15.25 2.86 4.29
N ASN A 61 -16.42 2.61 4.86
CA ASN A 61 -17.52 1.97 4.16
C ASN A 61 -18.24 3.01 3.26
N LYS A 62 -19.20 2.54 2.45
CA LYS A 62 -19.99 3.38 1.53
C LYS A 62 -20.79 4.52 2.20
N PHE A 63 -20.93 4.51 3.52
CA PHE A 63 -21.61 5.53 4.31
C PHE A 63 -20.64 6.51 4.98
N GLY A 64 -19.33 6.40 4.73
CA GLY A 64 -18.29 7.26 5.30
C GLY A 64 -17.87 6.89 6.73
N GLY A 65 -18.44 5.84 7.33
CA GLY A 65 -17.99 5.29 8.61
C GLY A 65 -16.80 4.35 8.44
N THR A 66 -16.12 3.98 9.52
CA THR A 66 -15.09 2.93 9.47
C THR A 66 -15.68 1.61 8.96
N ASP A 67 -14.99 0.96 8.04
CA ASP A 67 -15.36 -0.38 7.58
C ASP A 67 -14.75 -1.44 8.51
N ASN A 68 -15.45 -1.77 9.60
CA ASN A 68 -14.96 -2.75 10.57
C ASN A 68 -14.79 -4.15 9.96
N ALA A 69 -15.51 -4.49 8.87
CA ALA A 69 -15.35 -5.78 8.21
C ALA A 69 -14.01 -5.87 7.45
N PHE A 70 -13.39 -4.72 7.14
CA PHE A 70 -12.08 -4.64 6.48
C PHE A 70 -10.93 -5.13 7.39
N TYR A 71 -11.12 -5.07 8.71
CA TYR A 71 -10.12 -5.42 9.71
C TYR A 71 -10.50 -6.69 10.47
N ALA A 72 -9.50 -7.36 11.04
CA ALA A 72 -9.68 -8.47 11.96
C ALA A 72 -10.26 -8.00 13.29
N GLU A 73 -10.53 -8.94 14.21
CA GLU A 73 -11.14 -8.63 15.52
C GLU A 73 -10.33 -7.64 16.37
N ASP A 74 -9.01 -7.61 16.18
CA ASP A 74 -8.11 -6.67 16.86
C ASP A 74 -8.11 -5.24 16.26
N LEU A 75 -8.85 -5.02 15.17
CA LEU A 75 -8.94 -3.75 14.44
C LEU A 75 -7.59 -3.20 13.93
N PHE A 76 -6.59 -4.06 13.82
CA PHE A 76 -5.26 -3.71 13.35
C PHE A 76 -4.86 -4.56 12.13
N HIS A 77 -4.96 -5.88 12.24
CA HIS A 77 -4.69 -6.75 11.11
C HIS A 77 -5.83 -6.67 10.09
N LEU A 78 -5.52 -6.91 8.82
CA LEU A 78 -6.53 -7.02 7.79
C LEU A 78 -7.36 -8.30 7.99
N SER A 79 -8.67 -8.22 7.77
CA SER A 79 -9.51 -9.41 7.70
C SER A 79 -9.23 -10.21 6.44
N LYS A 80 -9.88 -11.37 6.27
CA LYS A 80 -9.89 -12.08 4.97
C LYS A 80 -10.37 -11.18 3.83
N TYR A 81 -11.38 -10.34 4.10
CA TYR A 81 -11.90 -9.38 3.13
C TYR A 81 -10.89 -8.27 2.85
N GLY A 82 -10.31 -7.63 3.87
CA GLY A 82 -9.29 -6.60 3.67
C GLY A 82 -8.08 -7.10 2.88
N ASN A 83 -7.59 -8.29 3.20
CA ASN A 83 -6.51 -8.95 2.44
C ASN A 83 -6.90 -9.19 0.97
N SER A 84 -8.15 -9.58 0.69
CA SER A 84 -8.61 -9.80 -0.68
C SER A 84 -8.62 -8.52 -1.52
N ILE A 85 -9.05 -7.40 -0.94
CA ILE A 85 -9.04 -6.09 -1.62
C ILE A 85 -7.59 -5.64 -1.88
N PHE A 86 -6.70 -5.78 -0.90
CA PHE A 86 -5.27 -5.49 -1.09
C PHE A 86 -4.65 -6.35 -2.19
N ALA A 87 -4.97 -7.65 -2.24
CA ALA A 87 -4.47 -8.56 -3.27
C ALA A 87 -4.96 -8.16 -4.67
N ILE A 88 -6.22 -7.73 -4.82
CA ILE A 88 -6.75 -7.24 -6.11
C ILE A 88 -5.99 -6.00 -6.57
N HIS A 89 -5.76 -5.03 -5.67
CA HIS A 89 -5.00 -3.83 -6.02
C HIS A 89 -3.54 -4.13 -6.33
N LEU A 90 -2.90 -5.01 -5.57
CA LEU A 90 -1.54 -5.46 -5.85
C LEU A 90 -1.45 -6.07 -7.25
N TRP A 91 -2.33 -7.03 -7.57
CA TRP A 91 -2.43 -7.65 -8.88
C TRP A 91 -2.60 -6.61 -9.99
N ASN A 92 -3.54 -5.69 -9.81
CA ASN A 92 -3.82 -4.64 -10.78
C ASN A 92 -2.65 -3.68 -10.98
N SER A 93 -1.81 -3.49 -9.96
CA SER A 93 -0.61 -2.65 -10.02
C SER A 93 0.58 -3.30 -10.73
N LEU A 94 0.58 -4.63 -10.88
CA LEU A 94 1.61 -5.33 -11.66
C LEU A 94 1.53 -4.98 -13.15
N PHE A 95 0.38 -4.49 -13.61
CA PHE A 95 0.14 -4.07 -14.99
C PHE A 95 0.31 -2.57 -15.22
N ASP A 96 0.60 -1.79 -14.17
CA ASP A 96 0.85 -0.37 -14.34
C ASP A 96 2.21 -0.16 -15.02
N PRO A 97 2.35 0.87 -15.88
CA PRO A 97 3.62 1.16 -16.54
C PRO A 97 4.78 1.29 -15.55
N VAL A 98 5.96 0.88 -15.99
CA VAL A 98 7.21 1.08 -15.24
C VAL A 98 7.38 2.57 -14.92
N GLY A 99 7.76 2.88 -13.68
CA GLY A 99 7.93 4.26 -13.20
C GLY A 99 6.63 4.92 -12.74
N HIS A 100 5.46 4.34 -13.03
CA HIS A 100 4.22 4.72 -12.39
C HIS A 100 4.17 4.11 -10.99
N ARG A 101 4.43 4.95 -9.98
CA ARG A 101 4.05 4.66 -8.60
C ARG A 101 2.54 4.76 -8.55
N GLY A 102 1.85 3.64 -8.32
CA GLY A 102 0.38 3.56 -8.23
C GLY A 102 -0.17 4.36 -7.06
N PHE A 103 -0.05 5.69 -7.13
CA PHE A 103 -0.54 6.63 -6.15
C PHE A 103 -2.06 6.73 -6.26
N GLY A 104 -2.73 6.75 -5.11
CA GLY A 104 -4.17 7.05 -5.05
C GLY A 104 -5.10 5.86 -5.24
N VAL A 105 -4.67 4.64 -4.86
CA VAL A 105 -5.57 3.49 -4.76
C VAL A 105 -6.65 3.76 -3.72
N ASN A 106 -7.91 3.67 -4.14
CA ASN A 106 -9.06 3.77 -3.24
C ASN A 106 -9.46 2.38 -2.74
N PHE A 107 -8.96 1.99 -1.57
CA PHE A 107 -9.30 0.70 -0.94
C PHE A 107 -10.76 0.62 -0.42
N SER A 108 -11.48 1.74 -0.42
CA SER A 108 -12.91 1.77 -0.09
C SER A 108 -13.78 1.43 -1.30
N ASP A 109 -13.20 1.37 -2.50
CA ASP A 109 -13.92 0.99 -3.72
C ASP A 109 -14.07 -0.53 -3.81
N THR A 110 -15.29 -1.00 -3.53
CA THR A 110 -15.65 -2.41 -3.60
C THR A 110 -16.00 -2.89 -5.00
N SER A 111 -16.03 -2.00 -6.00
CA SER A 111 -16.31 -2.35 -7.40
C SER A 111 -15.07 -2.78 -8.18
N VAL A 112 -13.87 -2.66 -7.57
CA VAL A 112 -12.62 -3.05 -8.21
C VAL A 112 -12.60 -4.55 -8.53
N THR A 113 -12.24 -4.88 -9.77
CA THR A 113 -12.12 -6.26 -10.24
C THR A 113 -10.69 -6.56 -10.68
N LEU A 114 -10.33 -7.84 -10.74
CA LEU A 114 -9.03 -8.27 -11.24
C LEU A 114 -8.89 -7.94 -12.72
N LYS A 115 -7.86 -7.14 -13.06
CA LYS A 115 -7.44 -6.93 -14.45
C LYS A 115 -7.02 -8.28 -15.02
N CYS A 116 -7.63 -8.67 -16.14
CA CYS A 116 -7.23 -9.83 -16.93
C CYS A 116 -6.58 -9.34 -18.23
N PRO A 117 -5.27 -9.55 -18.43
CA PRO A 117 -4.59 -9.16 -19.65
C PRO A 117 -5.11 -10.00 -20.83
N SER A 118 -5.56 -9.33 -21.89
CA SER A 118 -6.02 -9.99 -23.12
C SER A 118 -4.88 -10.42 -24.05
N LYS A 119 -3.62 -10.10 -23.71
CA LYS A 119 -2.40 -10.51 -24.41
C LYS A 119 -1.29 -10.83 -23.40
N PRO A 120 -0.30 -11.67 -23.74
CA PRO A 120 0.87 -11.89 -22.90
C PRO A 120 1.65 -10.59 -22.74
N ILE A 121 1.82 -10.14 -21.49
CA ILE A 121 2.57 -8.91 -21.17
C ILE A 121 4.09 -9.13 -21.30
N PHE A 122 4.53 -10.39 -21.26
CA PHE A 122 5.94 -10.78 -21.26
C PHE A 122 6.34 -11.52 -22.55
N GLY A 123 5.78 -11.12 -23.69
CA GLY A 123 6.10 -11.70 -25.00
C GLY A 123 7.36 -11.15 -25.68
N ASP A 124 7.95 -10.09 -25.13
CA ASP A 124 9.20 -9.51 -25.64
C ASP A 124 10.24 -9.49 -24.51
N HIS A 125 11.32 -10.26 -24.68
CA HIS A 125 12.43 -10.37 -23.75
C HIS A 125 13.16 -9.03 -23.51
N SER A 126 12.81 -7.97 -24.25
CA SER A 126 13.35 -6.63 -24.09
C SER A 126 12.83 -5.87 -22.85
N VAL A 127 11.67 -6.25 -22.30
CA VAL A 127 10.97 -5.44 -21.26
C VAL A 127 11.47 -5.72 -19.83
N LEU A 128 12.18 -6.83 -19.61
CA LEU A 128 12.79 -7.14 -18.30
C LEU A 128 14.11 -6.38 -18.07
N LYS A 129 14.60 -5.62 -19.05
CA LYS A 129 15.69 -4.66 -18.85
C LYS A 129 15.10 -3.32 -18.44
N LEU A 130 14.73 -3.24 -17.16
CA LEU A 130 14.66 -1.96 -16.44
C LEU A 130 16.05 -1.34 -16.34
#